data_AF-A0A520H4U9-F1
#
_entry.id   AF-A0A520H4U9-F1
#
_cell.length_a   1.000
_cell.length_b   1.000
_cell.length_c   1.000
_cell.angle_alpha   90.00
_cell.angle_beta   90.00
_cell.angle_gamma   90.00
#
_symmetry.space_group_name_H-M   'P 1'
#
loop_
_entity.id
_entity.type
_entity.pdbx_description
1 polymer ?
#
loop_
_entity_poly.entity_id
_entity_poly.type
_entity_poly.pdbx_seq_one_letter_code
_entity_poly.pdbx_strand_id
1 'polypeptide(L)'
;GRGPEGSSLRQVHIDMASPRIGAGEGMRVFDDTGRPTPFLERIADQLRALDEDYVAATAFFAALQRHDLLEPLTLDVTLEDGSKNRLVGYHVIDEDRLEALDPASVAELHAEGHLLPIFMALASLGQIGDLVARKNRRLAHG
;
A
#
# COMPACT_ATOMS: atom_id res chain seq x y z
N GLY A 1 -7.85 -7.41 -11.19
CA GLY A 1 -9.09 -6.76 -11.63
C GLY A 1 -10.29 -7.61 -11.23
N ARG A 2 -11.48 -7.00 -11.12
CA ARG A 2 -12.72 -7.81 -11.05
C ARG A 2 -12.94 -8.48 -12.40
N GLY A 3 -13.40 -9.73 -12.39
CA GLY A 3 -13.81 -10.42 -13.60
C GLY A 3 -15.04 -9.76 -14.26
N PRO A 4 -15.51 -10.30 -15.40
CA PRO A 4 -16.75 -9.84 -16.04
C PRO A 4 -17.93 -9.86 -15.05
N GLU A 5 -18.95 -9.02 -15.32
CA GLU A 5 -20.07 -8.79 -14.39
C GLU A 5 -20.65 -10.10 -13.83
N GLY A 6 -20.71 -10.20 -12.51
CA GLY A 6 -21.20 -11.38 -11.78
C GLY A 6 -20.13 -12.41 -11.41
N SER A 7 -18.89 -12.28 -11.90
CA SER A 7 -17.78 -13.15 -11.53
C SER A 7 -17.01 -12.60 -10.31
N SER A 8 -17.02 -13.37 -9.20
CA SER A 8 -16.14 -13.12 -8.04
C SER A 8 -14.68 -13.47 -8.30
N LEU A 9 -14.36 -14.12 -9.43
CA LEU A 9 -12.99 -14.46 -9.79
C LEU A 9 -12.18 -13.19 -10.09
N ARG A 10 -11.12 -12.99 -9.29
CA ARG A 10 -10.08 -11.99 -9.55
C ARG A 10 -9.22 -12.45 -10.72
N GLN A 11 -9.00 -11.55 -11.68
CA GLN A 11 -8.19 -11.82 -12.87
C GLN A 11 -7.02 -10.85 -12.97
N VAL A 12 -5.89 -11.34 -13.47
CA VAL A 12 -4.73 -10.52 -13.84
C VAL A 12 -4.91 -10.10 -15.29
N HIS A 13 -4.86 -8.79 -15.55
CA HIS A 13 -4.90 -8.24 -16.90
C HIS A 13 -3.54 -7.65 -17.25
N ILE A 14 -3.12 -7.87 -18.47
CA ILE A 14 -1.91 -7.26 -19.04
C ILE A 14 -2.36 -6.18 -20.00
N ASP A 15 -1.90 -4.95 -19.76
CA ASP A 15 -2.06 -3.87 -20.73
C ASP A 15 -1.03 -4.05 -21.85
N MET A 16 -1.52 -4.55 -22.99
CA MET A 16 -0.70 -4.79 -24.18
C MET A 16 -0.20 -3.49 -24.83
N ALA A 17 -0.76 -2.33 -24.48
CA ALA A 17 -0.30 -1.02 -24.96
C ALA A 17 0.84 -0.44 -24.10
N SER A 18 1.17 -1.08 -22.98
CA SER A 18 2.25 -0.62 -22.10
C SER A 18 3.60 -0.64 -22.83
N PRO A 19 4.42 0.44 -22.74
CA PRO A 19 5.75 0.48 -23.36
C PRO A 19 6.74 -0.53 -22.76
N ARG A 20 6.35 -1.21 -21.68
CA ARG A 20 7.11 -2.31 -21.06
C ARG A 20 6.85 -3.67 -21.72
N ILE A 21 5.87 -3.76 -22.63
CA ILE A 21 5.53 -4.96 -23.38
C ILE A 21 6.03 -4.78 -24.82
N GLY A 22 6.82 -5.73 -25.31
CA GLY A 22 7.39 -5.68 -26.65
C GLY A 22 7.85 -7.06 -27.13
N ALA A 23 8.21 -7.13 -28.41
CA ALA A 23 8.83 -8.30 -29.00
C ALA A 23 10.34 -8.07 -29.08
N GLY A 24 11.13 -8.81 -28.30
CA GLY A 24 12.59 -8.63 -28.25
C GLY A 24 13.20 -9.19 -26.97
N GLU A 25 14.33 -8.61 -26.55
CA GLU A 25 14.97 -8.93 -25.28
C GLU A 25 14.04 -8.60 -24.10
N GLY A 26 13.92 -9.54 -23.16
CA GLY A 26 13.08 -9.39 -21.99
C GLY A 26 12.71 -10.72 -21.34
N MET A 27 11.84 -10.65 -20.34
CA MET A 27 11.29 -11.83 -19.69
C MET A 27 9.96 -12.20 -20.36
N ARG A 28 9.87 -13.44 -20.85
CA ARG A 28 8.61 -13.96 -21.40
C ARG A 28 7.55 -14.04 -20.31
N VAL A 29 6.35 -13.55 -20.61
CA VAL A 29 5.17 -13.63 -19.73
C VAL A 29 4.33 -14.89 -20.00
N PHE A 30 4.37 -15.40 -21.23
CA PHE A 30 3.79 -16.68 -21.63
C PHE A 30 4.84 -17.57 -22.31
N ASP A 31 4.73 -18.88 -22.13
CA ASP A 31 5.52 -19.88 -22.85
C ASP A 31 4.98 -20.12 -24.27
N ASP A 32 5.66 -20.97 -25.04
CA ASP A 32 5.28 -21.27 -26.42
C ASP A 32 3.95 -22.05 -26.53
N THR A 33 3.42 -22.56 -25.42
CA THR A 33 2.11 -23.22 -25.34
C THR A 33 0.99 -22.28 -24.89
N GLY A 34 1.32 -21.00 -24.65
CA GLY A 34 0.38 -19.99 -24.16
C GLY A 34 0.10 -20.05 -22.66
N ARG A 35 0.88 -20.83 -21.90
CA ARG A 35 0.75 -20.88 -20.43
C ARG A 35 1.56 -19.76 -19.76
N PRO A 36 1.12 -19.24 -18.61
CA PRO A 36 1.92 -18.30 -17.83
C PRO A 36 3.31 -18.85 -17.55
N THR A 37 4.34 -18.01 -17.67
CA THR A 37 5.69 -18.39 -17.19
C THR A 37 5.76 -18.31 -15.67
N PRO A 38 6.76 -18.93 -15.01
CA PRO A 38 6.95 -18.80 -13.56
C PRO A 38 7.08 -17.35 -13.09
N PHE A 39 7.55 -16.45 -13.97
CA PHE A 39 7.55 -15.02 -13.71
C PHE A 39 6.13 -14.47 -13.57
N LEU A 40 5.25 -14.74 -14.53
CA LEU A 40 3.87 -14.25 -14.50
C LEU A 40 3.07 -14.89 -13.36
N GLU A 41 3.29 -16.17 -13.07
CA GLU A 41 2.68 -16.87 -11.93
C GLU A 41 3.04 -16.20 -10.60
N ARG A 42 4.33 -15.93 -10.37
CA ARG A 42 4.79 -15.23 -9.15
C ARG A 42 4.14 -13.85 -9.02
N ILE A 43 4.06 -13.09 -10.10
CA ILE A 43 3.41 -11.76 -10.08
C ILE A 43 1.90 -11.91 -9.79
N ALA A 44 1.24 -12.91 -10.38
CA ALA A 44 -0.18 -13.17 -10.13
C ALA A 44 -0.45 -13.55 -8.66
N ASP A 45 0.42 -14.36 -8.05
CA ASP A 45 0.32 -14.72 -6.63
C ASP A 45 0.53 -13.51 -5.72
N GLN A 46 1.51 -12.64 -6.03
CA GLN A 46 1.71 -11.39 -5.30
C GLN A 46 0.49 -10.47 -5.38
N LEU A 47 -0.12 -10.36 -6.57
CA LEU A 47 -1.35 -9.56 -6.74
C LEU A 47 -2.54 -10.18 -6.01
N ARG A 48 -2.61 -11.51 -5.90
CA ARG A 48 -3.66 -12.21 -5.14
C ARG A 48 -3.53 -11.91 -3.65
N ALA A 49 -2.32 -12.08 -3.10
CA ALA A 49 -2.04 -11.77 -1.70
C ALA A 49 -2.40 -10.30 -1.38
N LEU A 50 -2.06 -9.36 -2.27
CA LEU A 50 -2.42 -7.96 -2.10
C LEU A 50 -3.95 -7.71 -2.11
N ASP A 51 -4.71 -8.45 -2.92
CA ASP A 51 -6.19 -8.33 -2.93
C ASP A 51 -6.81 -8.89 -1.64
N GLU A 52 -6.29 -10.02 -1.15
CA GLU A 52 -6.70 -10.62 0.12
C GLU A 52 -6.42 -9.66 1.29
N ASP A 53 -5.22 -9.08 1.34
CA ASP A 53 -4.85 -8.08 2.34
C ASP A 53 -5.70 -6.80 2.23
N TYR A 54 -6.01 -6.35 1.01
CA TYR A 54 -6.87 -5.20 0.81
C TYR A 54 -8.29 -5.44 1.34
N VAL A 55 -8.84 -6.64 1.13
CA VAL A 55 -10.14 -7.01 1.70
C VAL A 55 -10.06 -7.06 3.22
N ALA A 56 -9.01 -7.66 3.79
CA ALA A 56 -8.78 -7.75 5.23
C ALA A 56 -8.61 -6.37 5.89
N ALA A 57 -8.02 -5.39 5.18
CA ALA A 57 -7.86 -4.02 5.67
C ALA A 57 -9.20 -3.32 5.99
N THR A 58 -10.32 -3.80 5.45
CA THR A 58 -11.65 -3.24 5.76
C THR A 58 -11.97 -3.31 7.25
N ALA A 59 -11.68 -4.45 7.90
CA ALA A 59 -11.91 -4.63 9.34
C ALA A 59 -11.00 -3.71 10.15
N PHE A 60 -9.74 -3.59 9.71
CA PHE A 60 -8.77 -2.71 10.34
C PHE A 60 -9.22 -1.24 10.33
N PHE A 61 -9.61 -0.70 9.18
CA PHE A 61 -10.11 0.69 9.10
C PHE A 61 -11.40 0.89 9.88
N ALA A 62 -12.28 -0.11 9.93
CA ALA A 62 -13.49 -0.04 10.75
C ALA A 62 -13.16 0.04 12.25
N ALA A 63 -12.15 -0.71 12.71
CA ALA A 63 -11.67 -0.63 14.09
C ALA A 63 -11.05 0.74 14.39
N LEU A 64 -10.19 1.25 13.51
CA LEU A 64 -9.61 2.59 13.68
C LEU A 64 -10.69 3.67 13.79
N GLN A 65 -11.72 3.61 12.95
CA GLN A 65 -12.83 4.55 13.00
C GLN A 65 -13.69 4.38 14.28
N ARG A 66 -13.93 3.14 14.71
CA ARG A 66 -14.70 2.83 15.93
C ARG A 66 -14.06 3.43 17.19
N HIS A 67 -12.73 3.42 17.25
CA HIS A 67 -11.97 3.99 18.36
C HIS A 67 -11.49 5.44 18.09
N ASP A 68 -11.96 6.07 17.00
CA ASP A 68 -11.59 7.44 16.61
C ASP A 68 -10.07 7.66 16.49
N LEU A 69 -9.33 6.66 16.02
CA LEU A 69 -7.85 6.65 16.00
C LEU A 69 -7.23 7.33 14.78
N LEU A 70 -8.00 7.99 13.91
CA LEU A 70 -7.49 8.63 12.71
C LEU A 70 -7.53 10.14 12.82
N GLU A 71 -6.40 10.79 12.57
CA GLU A 71 -6.32 12.25 12.43
C GLU A 71 -5.77 12.67 11.06
N PRO A 72 -6.19 13.83 10.51
CA PRO A 72 -5.66 14.32 9.24
C PRO A 72 -4.18 14.69 9.33
N LEU A 73 -3.38 14.23 8.37
CA LEU A 73 -1.99 14.62 8.20
C LEU A 73 -1.84 15.62 7.04
N THR A 74 -1.18 16.74 7.32
CA THR A 74 -0.61 17.61 6.29
C THR A 74 0.89 17.67 6.46
N LEU A 75 1.63 17.34 5.40
CA LEU A 75 3.09 17.36 5.40
C LEU A 75 3.60 18.34 4.35
N ASP A 76 4.38 19.33 4.80
CA ASP A 76 5.11 20.26 3.94
C ASP A 76 6.57 19.83 3.82
N VAL A 77 7.00 19.52 2.59
CA VAL A 77 8.36 19.09 2.27
C VAL A 77 8.99 20.12 1.33
N THR A 78 10.15 20.64 1.73
CA THR A 78 11.01 21.41 0.83
C THR A 78 12.16 20.51 0.37
N LEU A 79 12.29 20.34 -0.95
CA LEU A 79 13.35 19.56 -1.57
C LEU A 79 14.63 20.39 -1.73
N GLU A 80 15.75 19.73 -2.02
CA GLU A 80 17.07 20.38 -2.15
C GLU A 80 17.15 21.36 -3.33
N ASP A 81 16.33 21.17 -4.37
CA ASP A 81 16.19 22.08 -5.50
C ASP A 81 15.35 23.33 -5.18
N GLY A 82 14.86 23.45 -3.93
CA GLY A 82 14.00 24.53 -3.46
C GLY A 82 12.53 24.35 -3.79
N SER A 83 12.15 23.26 -4.48
CA SER A 83 10.74 22.97 -4.76
C SER A 83 9.98 22.62 -3.48
N LYS A 84 8.78 23.18 -3.36
CA LYS A 84 7.88 22.94 -2.22
C LYS A 84 6.80 21.95 -2.61
N ASN A 85 6.69 20.88 -1.85
CA ASN A 85 5.72 19.82 -2.04
C ASN A 85 4.85 19.75 -0.79
N ARG A 86 3.53 19.75 -0.98
CA ARG A 86 2.56 19.63 0.08
C ARG A 86 1.76 18.35 -0.11
N LEU A 87 1.77 17.48 0.89
CA LEU A 87 0.95 16.28 0.94
C LEU A 87 -0.26 16.56 1.82
N VAL A 88 -1.45 16.44 1.24
CA VAL A 88 -2.75 16.67 1.88
C VAL A 88 -3.70 15.53 1.55
N GLY A 89 -4.74 15.36 2.37
CA GLY A 89 -5.75 14.32 2.19
C GLY A 89 -5.34 12.95 2.74
N TYR A 90 -4.29 12.90 3.56
CA TYR A 90 -3.84 11.69 4.25
C TYR A 90 -4.31 11.71 5.71
N HIS A 91 -4.36 10.53 6.32
CA HIS A 91 -4.61 10.35 7.75
C HIS A 91 -3.47 9.54 8.37
N VAL A 92 -3.20 9.80 9.65
CA VAL A 92 -2.29 9.04 10.49
C VAL A 92 -3.03 8.53 11.72
N ILE A 93 -2.35 7.68 12.49
CA ILE A 93 -2.86 7.27 13.80
C ILE A 93 -2.68 8.45 14.76
N ASP A 94 -3.76 8.82 15.44
CA ASP A 94 -3.74 9.78 16.55
C ASP A 94 -3.11 9.09 17.78
N GLU A 95 -1.88 9.49 18.12
CA GLU A 95 -1.11 8.90 19.22
C GLU A 95 -1.73 9.18 20.59
N ASP A 96 -2.28 10.39 20.79
CA ASP A 96 -2.90 10.79 22.05
C ASP A 96 -4.16 9.95 22.33
N ARG A 97 -4.99 9.73 21.29
CA ARG A 97 -6.18 8.86 21.41
C ARG A 97 -5.82 7.40 21.58
N LEU A 98 -4.74 6.94 20.93
CA LEU A 98 -4.23 5.58 21.11
C LEU A 98 -3.75 5.35 22.56
N GLU A 99 -3.02 6.31 23.13
CA GLU A 99 -2.54 6.24 24.52
C GLU A 99 -3.71 6.31 25.53
N ALA A 100 -4.76 7.08 25.20
CA ALA A 100 -5.94 7.25 26.04
C ALA A 100 -6.95 6.07 25.99
N LEU A 101 -6.70 5.03 25.17
CA LEU A 101 -7.61 3.89 25.07
C LEU A 101 -7.79 3.18 26.42
N ASP A 102 -9.03 2.80 26.71
CA ASP A 102 -9.34 1.99 27.87
C ASP A 102 -8.86 0.53 27.70
N PRO A 103 -8.65 -0.22 28.79
CA PRO A 103 -8.15 -1.60 28.72
C PRO A 103 -9.00 -2.56 27.87
N ALA A 104 -10.33 -2.36 27.80
CA ALA A 104 -11.19 -3.21 27.01
C ALA A 104 -11.00 -2.96 25.51
N SER A 105 -10.89 -1.68 25.11
CA SER A 105 -10.56 -1.29 23.72
C SER A 105 -9.20 -1.85 23.27
N VAL A 106 -8.17 -1.78 24.13
CA VAL A 106 -6.86 -2.36 23.83
C VAL A 106 -6.94 -3.89 23.67
N ALA A 107 -7.69 -4.57 24.55
CA ALA A 107 -7.88 -6.01 24.47
C ALA A 107 -8.63 -6.44 23.20
N GLU A 108 -9.65 -5.68 22.77
CA GLU A 108 -10.36 -5.89 21.51
C GLU A 108 -9.41 -5.77 20.32
N LEU A 109 -8.68 -4.65 20.21
CA LEU A 109 -7.72 -4.41 19.13
C LEU A 109 -6.61 -5.49 19.10
N HIS A 110 -6.21 -6.03 20.25
CA HIS A 110 -5.27 -7.13 20.32
C HIS A 110 -5.86 -8.44 19.78
N ALA A 111 -7.06 -8.79 20.25
CA ALA A 111 -7.74 -10.02 19.85
C ALA A 111 -8.08 -10.04 18.36
N GLU A 112 -8.40 -8.88 17.78
CA GLU A 112 -8.67 -8.70 16.35
C GLU A 112 -7.38 -8.57 15.50
N GLY A 113 -6.20 -8.56 16.13
CA GLY A 113 -4.91 -8.48 15.43
C GLY A 113 -4.58 -7.09 14.86
N HIS A 114 -5.21 -6.03 15.36
CA HIS A 114 -5.08 -4.67 14.86
C HIS A 114 -3.97 -3.85 15.51
N LEU A 115 -3.49 -4.25 16.70
CA LEU A 115 -2.40 -3.53 17.38
C LEU A 115 -1.09 -3.49 16.59
N LEU A 116 -0.66 -4.63 16.02
CA LEU A 116 0.59 -4.67 15.26
C LEU A 116 0.53 -3.71 14.04
N PRO A 117 -0.50 -3.76 13.18
CA PRO A 117 -0.67 -2.78 12.11
C PRO A 117 -0.68 -1.31 12.58
N ILE A 118 -1.34 -1.00 13.71
CA ILE A 118 -1.33 0.36 14.30
C ILE A 118 0.11 0.81 14.59
N PHE A 119 0.88 0.02 15.32
CA PHE A 119 2.25 0.38 15.67
C PHE A 119 3.17 0.44 14.45
N MET A 120 2.93 -0.40 13.43
CA MET A 120 3.68 -0.32 12.18
C MET A 120 3.34 0.94 11.39
N ALA A 121 2.08 1.40 11.39
CA ALA A 121 1.69 2.67 10.79
C ALA A 121 2.41 3.84 11.48
N LEU A 122 2.43 3.88 12.81
CA LEU A 122 3.18 4.88 13.59
C LEU A 122 4.68 4.86 13.26
N ALA A 123 5.31 3.68 13.34
CA ALA A 123 6.74 3.53 13.06
C ALA A 123 7.11 3.93 11.62
N SER A 124 6.20 3.74 10.66
CA SER A 124 6.44 4.09 9.26
C SER A 124 6.64 5.59 9.03
N LEU A 125 6.12 6.46 9.91
CA LEU A 125 6.30 7.91 9.81
C LEU A 125 7.77 8.31 9.93
N GLY A 126 8.58 7.55 10.67
CA GLY A 126 10.02 7.73 10.74
C GLY A 126 10.74 7.57 9.39
N GLN A 127 10.10 6.94 8.40
CA GLN A 127 10.66 6.75 7.06
C GLN A 127 10.46 7.94 6.12
N ILE A 128 9.67 8.95 6.51
CA ILE A 128 9.39 10.11 5.67
C ILE A 128 10.69 10.83 5.25
N GLY A 129 11.63 11.04 6.18
CA GLY A 129 12.92 11.66 5.87
C GLY A 129 13.72 10.89 4.82
N ASP A 130 13.77 9.57 4.93
CA ASP A 130 14.44 8.71 3.96
C ASP A 130 13.79 8.75 2.57
N LEU A 131 12.45 8.84 2.52
CA LEU A 131 11.70 9.00 1.28
C LEU A 131 12.01 10.36 0.63
N VAL A 132 12.12 11.43 1.41
CA VAL A 132 12.55 12.75 0.91
C VAL A 132 13.96 12.69 0.35
N ALA A 133 14.90 12.08 1.07
CA ALA A 133 16.28 11.92 0.58
C ALA A 133 16.35 11.10 -0.72
N ARG A 134 15.54 10.04 -0.84
CA ARG A 134 15.42 9.26 -2.09
C ARG A 134 14.86 10.11 -3.24
N LYS A 135 13.88 10.97 -2.96
CA LYS A 135 13.30 11.89 -3.96
C LYS A 135 14.34 12.90 -4.44
N ASN A 136 15.11 13.52 -3.54
CA ASN A 136 16.20 14.44 -3.89
C ASN A 136 17.24 13.77 -4.81
N ARG A 137 17.72 12.57 -4.46
CA ARG A 137 18.68 11.82 -5.31
C ARG A 137 18.14 11.55 -6.71
N ARG A 138 16.85 11.22 -6.83
CA ARG A 138 16.23 10.96 -8.13
C ARG A 138 16.14 12.22 -9.00
N LEU A 139 15.97 13.39 -8.39
CA LEU A 139 15.96 14.68 -9.10
C LEU A 139 17.38 15.12 -9.50
N ALA A 140 18.40 14.80 -8.68
CA ALA A 140 19.80 15.10 -9.00
C ALA A 140 20.38 14.28 -10.17
N HIS A 141 19.74 13.16 -10.52
CA HIS A 141 20.14 12.30 -11.65
C HIS A 141 19.16 12.38 -12.84
N GLY A 142 18.28 13.38 -12.85
CA GLY A 142 17.33 13.67 -13.93
C GLY A 142 17.80 14.76 -14.87
#